data_AF-A0A1J4XQ52-F1
#
_entry.id   AF-A0A1J4XQ52-F1
#
_cell.length_a   1.000
_cell.length_b   1.000
_cell.length_c   1.000
_cell.angle_alpha   90.00
_cell.angle_beta   90.00
_cell.angle_gamma   90.00
#
_symmetry.space_group_name_H-M   'P 1'
#
loop_
_entity.id
_entity.type
_entity.pdbx_description
1 polymer ?
#
loop_
_entity_poly.entity_id
_entity_poly.type
_entity_poly.pdbx_seq_one_letter_code
_entity_poly.pdbx_strand_id
1 'polypeptide(L)'
;MKRRWLAAGLVMGLANGCVAASAQADALGAPDFWPSPTGVLEDMGRMVQNPTTWDETAWLWAGAVGLGTVALHQYDGQIRTWIRSHDGTPQNDVARFGNALGDGLNLVPLIGLGYVGGWLLEDKTVMGDALAAAEAYLGSGVVTVALKSMTGRARPYTGQGPNRWHGPFQTGSDVTSFPSGHATSVVAIASALATRHPDTWVGPIAYSLAATTLYARMHHDKHWASDLLPAVAIGYWTGRVAGEQSSSSQALSWQVAPLPGGGEAVVIWRW
;
A
#
# COMPACT_ATOMS: atom_id res chain seq x y z
N MET A 1 -4.18 -21.64 -25.24
CA MET A 1 -5.25 -21.75 -24.22
C MET A 1 -4.77 -22.02 -22.78
N LYS A 2 -3.61 -22.64 -22.53
CA LYS A 2 -3.15 -23.02 -21.16
C LYS A 2 -2.59 -21.89 -20.27
N ARG A 3 -2.37 -20.67 -20.78
CA ARG A 3 -1.79 -19.54 -20.02
C ARG A 3 -2.80 -18.65 -19.28
N ARG A 4 -4.11 -18.82 -19.52
CA ARG A 4 -5.19 -18.01 -18.91
C ARG A 4 -5.46 -18.35 -17.44
N TRP A 5 -5.06 -19.54 -17.00
CA TRP A 5 -5.29 -20.03 -15.62
C TRP A 5 -4.17 -19.66 -14.64
N LEU A 6 -2.98 -19.29 -15.12
CA LEU A 6 -1.83 -18.98 -14.27
C LEU A 6 -1.94 -17.59 -13.62
N ALA A 7 -2.55 -16.61 -14.28
CA ALA A 7 -2.72 -15.26 -13.72
C ALA A 7 -3.83 -15.21 -12.66
N ALA A 8 -4.96 -15.90 -12.90
CA ALA A 8 -5.98 -16.13 -11.87
C ALA A 8 -5.41 -16.95 -10.70
N GLY A 9 -4.54 -17.91 -10.98
CA GLY A 9 -3.80 -18.69 -9.98
C GLY A 9 -2.76 -17.90 -9.18
N LEU A 10 -2.25 -16.76 -9.68
CA LEU A 10 -1.31 -15.90 -8.96
C LEU A 10 -2.03 -14.94 -8.00
N VAL A 11 -3.17 -14.38 -8.43
CA VAL A 11 -4.05 -13.57 -7.56
C VAL A 11 -4.69 -14.45 -6.49
N MET A 12 -5.19 -15.63 -6.87
CA MET A 12 -5.62 -16.65 -5.90
C MET A 12 -4.45 -17.22 -5.10
N GLY A 13 -3.25 -17.28 -5.64
CA GLY A 13 -2.05 -17.80 -4.96
C GLY A 13 -1.52 -16.86 -3.87
N LEU A 14 -1.62 -15.55 -4.07
CA LEU A 14 -1.29 -14.54 -3.05
C LEU A 14 -2.39 -14.45 -1.99
N ALA A 15 -3.67 -14.56 -2.39
CA ALA A 15 -4.78 -14.71 -1.46
C ALA A 15 -4.68 -16.00 -0.63
N ASN A 16 -4.36 -17.13 -1.28
CA ASN A 16 -4.15 -18.42 -0.62
C ASN A 16 -2.86 -18.44 0.23
N GLY A 17 -1.83 -17.68 -0.14
CA GLY A 17 -0.63 -17.50 0.68
C GLY A 17 -0.93 -16.75 1.98
N CYS A 18 -1.81 -15.74 1.93
CA CYS A 18 -2.31 -15.05 3.11
C CYS A 18 -3.24 -15.95 3.96
N VAL A 19 -4.08 -16.76 3.32
CA VAL A 19 -4.94 -17.76 3.99
C VAL A 19 -4.12 -18.92 4.61
N ALA A 20 -3.02 -19.31 3.97
CA ALA A 20 -2.10 -20.31 4.52
C ALA A 20 -1.30 -19.74 5.69
N ALA A 21 -0.89 -18.47 5.62
CA ALA A 21 -0.26 -17.77 6.74
C ALA A 21 -1.22 -17.59 7.93
N SER A 22 -2.51 -17.31 7.68
CA SER A 22 -3.52 -17.26 8.74
C SER A 22 -3.81 -18.65 9.33
N ALA A 23 -3.96 -19.68 8.49
CA ALA A 23 -4.16 -21.05 8.97
C ALA A 23 -2.96 -21.60 9.77
N GLN A 24 -1.74 -21.14 9.45
CA GLN A 24 -0.53 -21.49 10.20
C GLN A 24 -0.39 -20.70 11.51
N ALA A 25 -0.95 -19.49 11.59
CA ALA A 25 -1.06 -18.71 12.82
C ALA A 25 -2.09 -19.32 13.80
N ASP A 26 -3.23 -19.81 13.28
CA ASP A 26 -4.25 -20.52 14.05
C ASP A 26 -3.71 -21.84 14.66
N ALA A 27 -2.87 -22.57 13.91
CA ALA A 27 -2.27 -23.82 14.37
C ALA A 27 -1.19 -23.63 15.46
N LEU A 28 -0.66 -22.42 15.63
CA LEU A 28 0.39 -22.08 16.60
C LEU A 28 -0.17 -21.45 17.89
N GLY A 29 -1.50 -21.36 18.04
CA GLY A 29 -2.14 -20.79 19.22
C GLY A 29 -1.87 -19.30 19.39
N ALA A 30 -1.67 -18.57 18.29
CA ALA A 30 -1.66 -17.11 18.32
C ALA A 30 -3.05 -16.63 18.78
N PRO A 31 -3.15 -15.68 19.73
CA PRO A 31 -4.44 -15.17 20.19
C PRO A 31 -5.22 -14.58 19.01
N ASP A 32 -6.56 -14.63 19.08
CA ASP A 32 -7.55 -14.15 18.09
C ASP A 32 -7.49 -12.62 17.78
N PHE A 33 -6.33 -12.01 18.01
CA PHE A 33 -6.00 -10.59 18.00
C PHE A 33 -5.67 -10.03 16.60
N TRP A 34 -5.62 -10.86 15.56
CA TRP A 34 -5.37 -10.37 14.21
C TRP A 34 -6.69 -10.07 13.49
N PRO A 35 -7.06 -8.80 13.22
CA PRO A 35 -8.08 -8.55 12.21
C PRO A 35 -7.57 -9.20 10.92
N SER A 36 -8.24 -10.25 10.45
CA SER A 36 -7.76 -11.00 9.30
C SER A 36 -7.41 -10.01 8.17
N PRO A 37 -6.26 -10.15 7.47
CA PRO A 37 -5.96 -9.29 6.32
C PRO A 37 -7.10 -9.37 5.28
N THR A 38 -7.91 -10.43 5.38
CA THR A 38 -9.10 -10.67 4.60
C THR A 38 -10.18 -9.60 4.77
N GLY A 39 -10.36 -8.94 5.93
CA GLY A 39 -11.38 -7.90 6.09
C GLY A 39 -11.08 -6.64 5.27
N VAL A 40 -9.86 -6.11 5.41
CA VAL A 40 -9.36 -4.98 4.61
C VAL A 40 -9.35 -5.34 3.12
N LEU A 41 -8.81 -6.50 2.77
CA LEU A 41 -8.73 -6.94 1.38
C LEU A 41 -10.10 -7.26 0.77
N GLU A 42 -11.06 -7.71 1.57
CA GLU A 42 -12.44 -7.97 1.15
C GLU A 42 -13.20 -6.67 0.95
N ASP A 43 -13.07 -5.69 1.85
CA ASP A 43 -13.69 -4.36 1.67
C ASP A 43 -13.09 -3.63 0.46
N MET A 44 -11.76 -3.66 0.31
CA MET A 44 -11.08 -3.16 -0.89
C MET A 44 -11.52 -3.90 -2.15
N GLY A 45 -11.65 -5.23 -2.06
CA GLY A 45 -12.10 -6.09 -3.15
C GLY A 45 -13.54 -5.79 -3.57
N ARG A 46 -14.46 -5.64 -2.61
CA ARG A 46 -15.87 -5.31 -2.84
C ARG A 46 -16.03 -3.95 -3.49
N MET A 47 -15.28 -2.94 -3.06
CA MET A 47 -15.33 -1.61 -3.68
C MET A 47 -14.80 -1.61 -5.12
N VAL A 48 -13.73 -2.35 -5.40
CA VAL A 48 -13.20 -2.47 -6.78
C VAL A 48 -14.13 -3.28 -7.67
N GLN A 49 -14.75 -4.33 -7.15
CA GLN A 49 -15.61 -5.22 -7.93
C GLN A 49 -17.01 -4.66 -8.15
N ASN A 50 -17.49 -3.77 -7.28
CA ASN A 50 -18.84 -3.25 -7.35
C ASN A 50 -18.87 -1.70 -7.38
N PRO A 51 -18.46 -1.07 -8.50
CA PRO A 51 -18.47 0.39 -8.62
C PRO A 51 -19.88 0.99 -8.55
N THR A 52 -20.93 0.18 -8.76
CA THR A 52 -22.33 0.67 -8.70
C THR A 52 -22.79 1.04 -7.29
N THR A 53 -22.05 0.64 -6.25
CA THR A 53 -22.34 0.99 -4.85
C THR A 53 -21.56 2.22 -4.37
N TRP A 54 -20.77 2.86 -5.23
CA TRP A 54 -20.03 4.07 -4.87
C TRP A 54 -20.96 5.25 -4.69
N ASP A 55 -20.72 6.04 -3.66
CA ASP A 55 -21.43 7.29 -3.43
C ASP A 55 -20.96 8.40 -4.40
N GLU A 56 -21.66 9.53 -4.41
CA GLU A 56 -21.35 10.66 -5.30
C GLU A 56 -19.92 11.17 -5.10
N THR A 57 -19.44 11.18 -3.85
CA THR A 57 -18.10 11.63 -3.50
C THR A 57 -17.03 10.72 -4.10
N ALA A 58 -17.19 9.40 -3.98
CA ALA A 58 -16.29 8.41 -4.56
C ALA A 58 -16.26 8.52 -6.10
N TRP A 59 -17.41 8.73 -6.74
CA TRP A 59 -17.46 8.97 -8.19
C TRP A 59 -16.76 10.27 -8.60
N LEU A 60 -16.95 11.35 -7.85
CA LEU A 60 -16.26 12.62 -8.09
C LEU A 60 -14.74 12.47 -7.97
N TRP A 61 -14.26 11.76 -6.94
CA TRP A 61 -12.85 11.46 -6.76
C TRP A 61 -12.29 10.63 -7.91
N ALA A 62 -12.96 9.56 -8.29
CA ALA A 62 -12.54 8.71 -9.40
C ALA A 62 -12.51 9.47 -10.73
N GLY A 63 -13.52 10.32 -10.98
CA GLY A 63 -13.57 11.21 -12.13
C GLY A 63 -12.41 12.20 -12.14
N ALA A 64 -12.13 12.85 -11.01
CA ALA A 64 -11.02 13.79 -10.86
C ALA A 64 -9.65 13.12 -11.07
N VAL A 65 -9.43 11.94 -10.48
CA VAL A 65 -8.19 11.16 -10.67
C VAL A 65 -8.06 10.72 -12.12
N GLY A 66 -9.15 10.25 -12.75
CA GLY A 66 -9.17 9.85 -14.15
C GLY A 66 -8.83 11.01 -15.10
N LEU A 67 -9.52 12.14 -14.96
CA LEU A 67 -9.27 13.35 -15.75
C LEU A 67 -7.86 13.90 -15.54
N GLY A 68 -7.40 13.96 -14.29
CA GLY A 68 -6.03 14.40 -13.97
C GLY A 68 -4.98 13.46 -14.57
N THR A 69 -5.25 12.16 -14.59
CA THR A 69 -4.35 11.16 -15.19
C THR A 69 -4.27 11.33 -16.70
N VAL A 70 -5.42 11.53 -17.37
CA VAL A 70 -5.48 11.83 -18.81
C VAL A 70 -4.77 13.13 -19.13
N ALA A 71 -4.93 14.16 -18.30
CA ALA A 71 -4.22 15.43 -18.45
C ALA A 71 -2.71 15.22 -18.34
N LEU A 72 -2.21 14.63 -17.25
CA LEU A 72 -0.80 14.32 -17.06
C LEU A 72 -0.22 13.46 -18.17
N HIS A 73 -1.01 12.52 -18.70
CA HIS A 73 -0.61 11.64 -19.79
C HIS A 73 -0.19 12.41 -21.05
N GLN A 74 -0.86 13.52 -21.35
CA GLN A 74 -0.48 14.41 -22.47
C GLN A 74 0.91 15.05 -22.28
N TYR A 75 1.34 15.22 -21.03
CA TYR A 75 2.59 15.89 -20.66
C TYR A 75 3.71 14.91 -20.28
N ASP A 76 3.46 13.59 -20.26
CA ASP A 76 4.43 12.58 -19.80
C ASP A 76 5.79 12.67 -20.49
N GLY A 77 5.80 12.83 -21.82
CA GLY A 77 7.04 12.98 -22.58
C GLY A 77 7.80 14.26 -22.21
N GLN A 78 7.08 15.37 -22.04
CA GLN A 78 7.64 16.68 -21.71
C GLN A 78 8.20 16.69 -20.29
N ILE A 79 7.45 16.14 -19.33
CA ILE A 79 7.87 15.98 -17.93
C ILE A 79 9.12 15.11 -17.86
N ARG A 80 9.13 13.95 -18.55
CA ARG A 80 10.31 13.09 -18.60
C ARG A 80 11.53 13.84 -19.13
N THR A 81 11.40 14.54 -20.27
CA THR A 81 12.51 15.30 -20.85
C THR A 81 12.99 16.40 -19.91
N TRP A 82 12.08 17.10 -19.22
CA TRP A 82 12.43 18.11 -18.24
C TRP A 82 13.19 17.54 -17.05
N ILE A 83 12.75 16.42 -16.46
CA ILE A 83 13.46 15.76 -15.35
C ILE A 83 14.87 15.39 -15.83
N ARG A 84 14.96 14.72 -16.98
CA ARG A 84 16.24 14.27 -17.56
C ARG A 84 17.20 15.41 -17.90
N SER A 85 16.70 16.59 -18.23
CA SER A 85 17.54 17.77 -18.50
C SER A 85 18.03 18.47 -17.24
N HIS A 86 17.47 18.12 -16.07
CA HIS A 86 17.84 18.67 -14.76
C HIS A 86 18.45 17.61 -13.83
N ASP A 87 18.92 16.48 -14.38
CA ASP A 87 19.61 15.43 -13.64
C ASP A 87 21.01 15.91 -13.20
N GLY A 88 21.37 15.61 -11.95
CA GLY A 88 22.63 16.00 -11.32
C GLY A 88 22.90 15.20 -10.04
N THR A 89 24.05 15.42 -9.38
CA THR A 89 24.42 14.66 -8.16
C THR A 89 23.37 14.78 -7.04
N PRO A 90 22.89 15.98 -6.65
CA PRO A 90 21.85 16.10 -5.63
C PRO A 90 20.55 15.37 -6.01
N GLN A 91 20.16 15.43 -7.27
CA GLN A 91 18.98 14.76 -7.81
C GLN A 91 19.13 13.23 -7.75
N ASN A 92 20.31 12.73 -8.11
CA ASN A 92 20.65 11.31 -8.02
C ASN A 92 20.58 10.80 -6.57
N ASP A 93 21.09 11.57 -5.61
CA ASP A 93 21.09 11.17 -4.20
C ASP A 93 19.67 11.12 -3.63
N VAL A 94 18.85 12.15 -3.90
CA VAL A 94 17.42 12.17 -3.54
C VAL A 94 16.70 10.99 -4.19
N ALA A 95 16.96 10.72 -5.48
CA ALA A 95 16.32 9.61 -6.18
C ALA A 95 16.77 8.23 -5.66
N ARG A 96 18.03 8.07 -5.25
CA ARG A 96 18.52 6.84 -4.61
C ARG A 96 17.85 6.62 -3.26
N PHE A 97 17.78 7.66 -2.43
CA PHE A 97 17.09 7.62 -1.15
C PHE A 97 15.60 7.27 -1.32
N GLY A 98 14.89 8.00 -2.19
CA GLY A 98 13.49 7.74 -2.48
C GLY A 98 13.27 6.36 -3.11
N ASN A 99 14.22 5.84 -3.89
CA ASN A 99 14.17 4.46 -4.38
C ASN A 99 14.25 3.44 -3.25
N ALA A 100 15.18 3.64 -2.31
CA ALA A 100 15.34 2.75 -1.17
C ALA A 100 14.05 2.69 -0.33
N LEU A 101 13.41 3.84 -0.09
CA LEU A 101 12.14 3.91 0.63
C LEU A 101 10.97 3.23 -0.07
N GLY A 102 10.96 3.19 -1.41
CA GLY A 102 9.88 2.54 -2.15
C GLY A 102 10.06 1.05 -2.40
N ASP A 103 11.27 0.54 -2.18
CA ASP A 103 11.62 -0.84 -2.48
C ASP A 103 11.05 -1.79 -1.41
N GLY A 104 10.29 -2.78 -1.84
CA GLY A 104 9.70 -3.78 -0.96
C GLY A 104 10.74 -4.56 -0.14
N LEU A 105 11.96 -4.73 -0.67
CA LEU A 105 13.05 -5.38 0.05
C LEU A 105 13.56 -4.55 1.24
N ASN A 106 13.32 -3.25 1.25
CA ASN A 106 13.65 -2.38 2.37
C ASN A 106 12.43 -2.11 3.26
N LEU A 107 11.26 -1.89 2.64
CA LEU A 107 10.02 -1.58 3.36
C LEU A 107 9.55 -2.71 4.26
N VAL A 108 9.52 -3.96 3.76
CA VAL A 108 8.99 -5.08 4.55
C VAL A 108 9.83 -5.34 5.81
N PRO A 109 11.18 -5.40 5.74
CA PRO A 109 11.99 -5.46 6.95
C PRO A 109 11.82 -4.25 7.87
N LEU A 110 11.70 -3.03 7.32
CA LEU A 110 11.51 -1.82 8.14
C LEU A 110 10.19 -1.89 8.95
N ILE A 111 9.11 -2.34 8.33
CA ILE A 111 7.82 -2.57 8.98
C ILE A 111 7.97 -3.63 10.09
N GLY A 112 8.61 -4.77 9.77
CA GLY A 112 8.86 -5.84 10.75
C GLY A 112 9.71 -5.39 11.93
N LEU A 113 10.77 -4.60 11.67
CA LEU A 113 11.62 -4.02 12.72
C LEU A 113 10.86 -3.01 13.58
N GLY A 114 9.96 -2.20 12.99
CA GLY A 114 9.07 -1.32 13.74
C GLY A 114 8.20 -2.11 14.71
N TYR A 115 7.59 -3.20 14.25
CA TYR A 115 6.77 -4.07 15.10
C TYR A 115 7.57 -4.72 16.22
N VAL A 116 8.71 -5.35 15.90
CA VAL A 116 9.59 -6.00 16.89
C VAL A 116 10.15 -4.99 17.88
N GLY A 117 10.54 -3.80 17.42
CA GLY A 117 11.02 -2.71 18.27
C GLY A 117 9.94 -2.22 19.23
N GLY A 118 8.72 -1.99 18.75
CA GLY A 118 7.58 -1.65 19.59
C GLY A 118 7.29 -2.74 20.63
N TRP A 119 7.38 -4.02 20.24
CA TRP A 119 7.21 -5.13 21.17
C TRP A 119 8.29 -5.19 22.26
N LEU A 120 9.57 -5.06 21.89
CA LEU A 120 10.69 -5.07 22.84
C LEU A 120 10.66 -3.87 23.81
N LEU A 121 10.11 -2.74 23.37
CA LEU A 121 10.00 -1.51 24.14
C LEU A 121 8.63 -1.35 24.82
N GLU A 122 7.74 -2.35 24.69
CA GLU A 122 6.36 -2.31 25.18
C GLU A 122 5.54 -1.09 24.67
N ASP A 123 5.92 -0.54 23.52
CA ASP A 123 5.26 0.61 22.90
C ASP A 123 4.17 0.16 21.91
N LYS A 124 2.94 0.12 22.43
CA LYS A 124 1.74 -0.25 21.65
C LYS A 124 1.47 0.71 20.48
N THR A 125 1.93 1.97 20.56
CA THR A 125 1.74 2.95 19.50
C THR A 125 2.59 2.57 18.30
N VAL A 126 3.87 2.28 18.53
CA VAL A 126 4.82 1.86 17.49
C VAL A 126 4.41 0.52 16.89
N MET A 127 3.95 -0.43 17.70
CA MET A 127 3.41 -1.70 17.20
C MET A 127 2.20 -1.48 16.29
N GLY A 128 1.25 -0.63 16.70
CA GLY A 128 0.06 -0.29 15.91
C GLY A 128 0.41 0.43 14.61
N ASP A 129 1.40 1.32 14.62
CA ASP A 129 1.89 2.02 13.43
C ASP A 129 2.50 1.05 12.41
N ALA A 130 3.31 0.11 12.88
CA ALA A 130 3.89 -0.94 12.04
C ALA A 130 2.80 -1.85 11.45
N LEU A 131 1.79 -2.22 12.24
CA LEU A 131 0.68 -3.03 11.78
C LEU A 131 -0.15 -2.30 10.70
N ALA A 132 -0.51 -1.05 10.94
CA ALA A 132 -1.25 -0.24 9.97
C ALA A 132 -0.45 -0.03 8.67
N ALA A 133 0.87 0.16 8.78
CA ALA A 133 1.75 0.23 7.61
C ALA A 133 1.77 -1.09 6.83
N ALA A 134 1.79 -2.24 7.51
CA ALA A 134 1.74 -3.55 6.88
C ALA A 134 0.41 -3.77 6.12
N GLU A 135 -0.72 -3.49 6.77
CA GLU A 135 -2.06 -3.60 6.19
C GLU A 135 -2.20 -2.69 4.97
N ALA A 136 -1.78 -1.42 5.08
CA ALA A 136 -1.79 -0.47 3.99
C ALA A 136 -0.91 -0.93 2.82
N TYR A 137 0.30 -1.43 3.08
CA TYR A 137 1.21 -1.94 2.07
C TYR A 137 0.61 -3.13 1.30
N LEU A 138 0.05 -4.11 2.02
CA LEU A 138 -0.55 -5.30 1.43
C LEU A 138 -1.82 -4.97 0.65
N GLY A 139 -2.73 -4.20 1.25
CA GLY A 139 -4.00 -3.80 0.64
C GLY A 139 -3.80 -3.02 -0.65
N SER A 140 -2.94 -2.01 -0.60
CA SER A 140 -2.61 -1.18 -1.77
C SER A 140 -1.88 -1.96 -2.86
N GLY A 141 -1.07 -2.95 -2.48
CA GLY A 141 -0.35 -3.85 -3.38
C GLY A 141 -1.29 -4.70 -4.24
N VAL A 142 -2.34 -5.26 -3.65
CA VAL A 142 -3.33 -6.08 -4.37
C VAL A 142 -4.03 -5.27 -5.47
N VAL A 143 -4.53 -4.08 -5.13
CA VAL A 143 -5.20 -3.18 -6.09
C VAL A 143 -4.25 -2.79 -7.22
N THR A 144 -3.00 -2.44 -6.87
CA THR A 144 -1.98 -2.05 -7.84
C THR A 144 -1.65 -3.19 -8.81
N VAL A 145 -1.45 -4.41 -8.30
CA VAL A 145 -1.11 -5.58 -9.13
C VAL A 145 -2.26 -5.93 -10.08
N ALA A 146 -3.50 -5.84 -9.62
CA ALA A 146 -4.67 -6.05 -10.46
C ALA A 146 -4.69 -5.05 -11.64
N LEU A 147 -4.53 -3.75 -11.36
CA LEU A 147 -4.54 -2.71 -12.39
C LEU A 147 -3.35 -2.81 -13.35
N LYS A 148 -2.15 -3.12 -12.85
CA LYS A 148 -0.97 -3.40 -13.70
C LYS A 148 -1.23 -4.53 -14.68
N SER A 149 -1.84 -5.60 -14.19
CA SER A 149 -2.17 -6.77 -14.99
C SER A 149 -3.21 -6.47 -16.07
N MET A 150 -4.02 -5.42 -15.93
CA MET A 150 -5.06 -5.07 -16.91
C MET A 150 -4.58 -4.13 -18.01
N THR A 151 -3.53 -3.34 -17.76
CA THR A 151 -3.19 -2.20 -18.63
C THR A 151 -2.04 -2.47 -19.60
N GLY A 152 -0.97 -3.13 -19.15
CA GLY A 152 0.15 -3.47 -20.01
C GLY A 152 0.96 -2.27 -20.54
N ARG A 153 1.02 -1.16 -19.79
CA ARG A 153 1.67 0.08 -20.24
C ARG A 153 3.20 -0.02 -20.21
N ALA A 154 3.87 0.39 -21.29
CA ALA A 154 5.33 0.40 -21.38
C ALA A 154 5.99 1.46 -20.47
N ARG A 155 7.12 1.12 -19.85
CA ARG A 155 7.90 2.04 -19.00
C ARG A 155 8.73 3.04 -19.83
N PRO A 156 9.04 4.23 -19.28
CA PRO A 156 9.85 5.24 -19.97
C PRO A 156 11.20 4.72 -20.49
N TYR A 157 11.93 3.94 -19.69
CA TYR A 157 13.25 3.42 -20.08
C TYR A 157 13.22 2.51 -21.31
N THR A 158 12.05 1.98 -21.70
CA THR A 158 11.94 1.09 -22.87
C THR A 158 12.04 1.83 -24.20
N GLY A 159 11.92 3.16 -24.19
CA GLY A 159 11.97 3.98 -25.40
C GLY A 159 10.75 3.87 -26.32
N GLN A 160 9.71 3.12 -25.94
CA GLN A 160 8.51 2.94 -26.78
C GLN A 160 7.50 4.12 -26.73
N GLY A 161 7.77 5.12 -25.88
CA GLY A 161 6.92 6.30 -25.70
C GLY A 161 5.75 6.11 -24.73
N PRO A 162 5.08 7.21 -24.30
CA PRO A 162 4.07 7.20 -23.25
C PRO A 162 2.72 6.59 -23.67
N ASN A 163 2.51 6.43 -24.98
CA ASN A 163 1.26 5.94 -25.60
C ASN A 163 1.29 4.43 -25.87
N ARG A 164 2.34 3.72 -25.44
CA ARG A 164 2.48 2.30 -25.71
C ARG A 164 1.80 1.46 -24.64
N TRP A 165 0.74 0.76 -25.04
CA TRP A 165 -0.01 -0.18 -24.23
C TRP A 165 -0.05 -1.55 -24.93
N HIS A 166 0.31 -2.60 -24.21
CA HIS A 166 0.36 -3.98 -24.71
C HIS A 166 -0.91 -4.79 -24.38
N GLY A 167 -1.90 -4.14 -23.75
CA GLY A 167 -3.13 -4.78 -23.32
C GLY A 167 -2.95 -5.62 -22.05
N PRO A 168 -3.98 -6.39 -21.65
CA PRO A 168 -3.98 -7.09 -20.37
C PRO A 168 -3.06 -8.31 -20.35
N PHE A 169 -2.86 -8.84 -19.14
CA PHE A 169 -2.11 -10.04 -18.77
C PHE A 169 -0.60 -9.96 -19.01
N GLN A 170 -0.06 -8.75 -18.97
CA GLN A 170 1.37 -8.51 -19.00
C GLN A 170 1.98 -8.66 -17.62
N THR A 171 3.10 -9.38 -17.51
CA THR A 171 3.80 -9.63 -16.24
C THR A 171 5.23 -9.10 -16.22
N GLY A 172 5.77 -8.69 -17.37
CA GLY A 172 7.11 -8.16 -17.48
C GLY A 172 7.23 -6.76 -16.87
N SER A 173 8.37 -6.46 -16.24
CA SER A 173 8.64 -5.12 -15.69
C SER A 173 8.47 -4.03 -16.74
N ASP A 174 8.92 -4.29 -17.97
CA ASP A 174 8.95 -3.33 -19.07
C ASP A 174 7.57 -2.83 -19.49
N VAL A 175 6.54 -3.65 -19.25
CA VAL A 175 5.16 -3.46 -19.72
C VAL A 175 4.16 -3.36 -18.56
N THR A 176 4.64 -3.08 -17.35
CA THR A 176 3.80 -2.94 -16.14
C THR A 176 4.09 -1.61 -15.45
N SER A 177 4.09 -0.51 -16.20
CA SER A 177 4.31 0.84 -15.66
C SER A 177 3.10 1.34 -14.85
N PHE A 178 1.88 1.22 -15.37
CA PHE A 178 0.68 1.84 -14.79
C PHE A 178 -0.09 0.91 -13.83
N PRO A 179 -0.51 1.36 -12.63
CA PRO A 179 0.02 2.51 -11.88
C PRO A 179 1.36 2.15 -11.20
N SER A 180 2.05 3.13 -10.61
CA SER A 180 3.34 2.87 -9.95
C SER A 180 3.21 2.16 -8.59
N GLY A 181 3.82 0.98 -8.45
CA GLY A 181 3.74 0.20 -7.21
C GLY A 181 4.50 0.80 -6.03
N HIS A 182 5.72 1.29 -6.23
CA HIS A 182 6.46 1.94 -5.13
C HIS A 182 5.71 3.18 -4.63
N ALA A 183 5.19 4.01 -5.54
CA ALA A 183 4.44 5.20 -5.18
C ALA A 183 3.17 4.83 -4.40
N THR A 184 2.42 3.83 -4.86
CA THR A 184 1.25 3.33 -4.13
C THR A 184 1.62 2.89 -2.71
N SER A 185 2.66 2.07 -2.56
CA SER A 185 3.09 1.54 -1.27
C SER A 185 3.49 2.62 -0.27
N VAL A 186 4.35 3.57 -0.67
CA VAL A 186 4.81 4.61 0.27
C VAL A 186 3.71 5.61 0.62
N VAL A 187 2.81 5.91 -0.32
CA VAL A 187 1.66 6.78 -0.03
C VAL A 187 0.66 6.06 0.86
N ALA A 188 0.45 4.75 0.68
CA ALA A 188 -0.40 3.96 1.56
C ALA A 188 0.11 3.98 3.01
N ILE A 189 1.40 3.71 3.21
CA ILE A 189 2.02 3.79 4.54
C ILE A 189 1.91 5.21 5.11
N ALA A 190 2.24 6.23 4.33
CA ALA A 190 2.15 7.63 4.78
C ALA A 190 0.72 8.01 5.20
N SER A 191 -0.28 7.55 4.45
CA SER A 191 -1.69 7.83 4.72
C SER A 191 -2.18 7.11 5.97
N ALA A 192 -1.75 5.86 6.19
CA ALA A 192 -2.05 5.12 7.41
C ALA A 192 -1.48 5.82 8.66
N LEU A 193 -0.22 6.23 8.61
CA LEU A 193 0.42 6.94 9.71
C LEU A 193 -0.22 8.32 9.96
N ALA A 194 -0.50 9.08 8.90
CA ALA A 194 -1.18 10.37 9.02
C ALA A 194 -2.58 10.25 9.64
N THR A 195 -3.27 9.15 9.35
CA THR A 195 -4.62 8.87 9.87
C THR A 195 -4.59 8.46 11.33
N ARG A 196 -3.57 7.70 11.75
CA ARG A 196 -3.37 7.30 13.14
C ARG A 196 -2.91 8.44 14.04
N HIS A 197 -2.20 9.41 13.48
CA HIS A 197 -1.64 10.55 14.19
C HIS A 197 -2.18 11.90 13.66
N PRO A 198 -3.50 12.14 13.75
CA PRO A 198 -4.10 13.38 13.27
C PRO A 198 -3.53 14.59 14.02
N ASP A 199 -3.41 15.73 13.33
CA ASP A 199 -2.93 16.99 13.89
C ASP A 199 -1.48 16.98 14.44
N THR A 200 -0.67 16.01 13.99
CA THR A 200 0.76 15.92 14.32
C THR A 200 1.66 16.14 13.10
N TRP A 201 2.97 16.25 13.33
CA TRP A 201 3.98 16.31 12.26
C TRP A 201 4.21 14.99 11.52
N VAL A 202 3.64 13.87 11.99
CA VAL A 202 3.84 12.54 11.40
C VAL A 202 3.35 12.50 9.96
N GLY A 203 2.15 12.99 9.69
CA GLY A 203 1.58 13.03 8.33
C GLY A 203 2.44 13.85 7.35
N PRO A 204 2.72 15.13 7.63
CA PRO A 204 3.57 15.96 6.78
C PRO A 204 4.95 15.33 6.48
N ILE A 205 5.60 14.74 7.49
CA ILE A 205 6.90 14.06 7.31
C ILE A 205 6.74 12.82 6.42
N ALA A 206 5.75 11.97 6.69
CA ALA A 206 5.55 10.75 5.93
C ALA A 206 5.22 11.03 4.45
N TYR A 207 4.37 12.02 4.16
CA TYR A 207 4.09 12.44 2.77
C TYR A 207 5.31 13.09 2.10
N SER A 208 6.13 13.83 2.85
CA SER A 208 7.39 14.38 2.31
C SER A 208 8.36 13.28 1.90
N LEU A 209 8.50 12.23 2.72
CA LEU A 209 9.29 11.05 2.39
C LEU A 209 8.71 10.32 1.18
N ALA A 210 7.39 10.11 1.13
CA ALA A 210 6.72 9.50 -0.02
C ALA A 210 6.97 10.29 -1.32
N ALA A 211 6.96 11.62 -1.27
CA ALA A 211 7.24 12.48 -2.41
C ALA A 211 8.64 12.23 -3.00
N THR A 212 9.65 11.92 -2.18
CA THR A 212 10.98 11.55 -2.68
C THR A 212 10.95 10.26 -3.52
N THR A 213 10.13 9.28 -3.14
CA THR A 213 9.94 8.04 -3.92
C THR A 213 9.21 8.29 -5.23
N LEU A 214 8.17 9.14 -5.23
CA LEU A 214 7.46 9.55 -6.44
C LEU A 214 8.43 10.20 -7.44
N TYR A 215 9.23 11.15 -6.96
CA TYR A 215 10.29 11.76 -7.76
C TYR A 215 11.28 10.72 -8.29
N ALA A 216 11.78 9.83 -7.42
CA ALA A 216 12.69 8.77 -7.79
C ALA A 216 12.16 7.85 -8.89
N ARG A 217 10.84 7.61 -8.94
CA ARG A 217 10.22 6.77 -9.98
C ARG A 217 10.32 7.39 -11.36
N MET A 218 10.13 8.71 -11.47
CA MET A 218 10.27 9.43 -12.74
C MET A 218 11.74 9.61 -13.10
N HIS A 219 12.57 10.01 -12.13
CA HIS A 219 14.01 10.23 -12.33
C HIS A 219 14.73 8.97 -12.85
N HIS A 220 14.40 7.78 -12.34
CA HIS A 220 14.98 6.52 -12.85
C HIS A 220 14.27 5.95 -14.08
N ASP A 221 13.44 6.74 -14.78
CA ASP A 221 12.67 6.33 -15.96
C ASP A 221 11.79 5.09 -15.72
N LYS A 222 11.42 4.81 -14.46
CA LYS A 222 10.64 3.64 -14.08
C LYS A 222 9.15 3.84 -14.29
N HIS A 223 8.67 5.08 -14.22
CA HIS A 223 7.27 5.43 -14.37
C HIS A 223 7.10 6.79 -15.03
N TRP A 224 6.02 6.91 -15.78
CA TRP A 224 5.51 8.18 -16.29
C TRP A 224 4.85 8.98 -15.18
N ALA A 225 4.71 10.30 -15.35
CA ALA A 225 4.07 11.16 -14.33
C ALA A 225 2.61 10.76 -14.13
N SER A 226 1.91 10.42 -15.21
CA SER A 226 0.52 9.93 -15.15
C SER A 226 0.38 8.55 -14.49
N ASP A 227 1.45 7.76 -14.34
CA ASP A 227 1.39 6.52 -13.53
C ASP A 227 1.28 6.82 -12.02
N LEU A 228 1.65 8.03 -11.60
CA LEU A 228 1.76 8.39 -10.18
C LEU A 228 0.44 8.88 -9.58
N LEU A 229 -0.40 9.59 -10.33
CA LEU A 229 -1.65 10.13 -9.77
C LEU A 229 -2.62 9.02 -9.32
N PRO A 230 -2.89 7.96 -10.11
CA PRO A 230 -3.69 6.83 -9.62
C PRO A 230 -2.99 6.07 -8.49
N ALA A 231 -1.65 5.98 -8.51
CA ALA A 231 -0.90 5.35 -7.43
C ALA A 231 -1.08 6.10 -6.10
N VAL A 232 -1.02 7.43 -6.13
CA VAL A 232 -1.30 8.29 -4.98
C VAL A 232 -2.72 8.12 -4.51
N ALA A 233 -3.71 8.11 -5.41
CA ALA A 233 -5.12 7.93 -5.04
C ALA A 233 -5.39 6.58 -4.36
N ILE A 234 -4.86 5.49 -4.95
CA ILE A 234 -4.98 4.15 -4.38
C ILE A 234 -4.29 4.11 -3.02
N GLY A 235 -3.05 4.58 -2.92
CA GLY A 235 -2.32 4.63 -1.66
C GLY A 235 -3.05 5.44 -0.60
N TYR A 236 -3.53 6.63 -0.94
CA TYR A 236 -4.26 7.51 -0.04
C TYR A 236 -5.47 6.81 0.58
N TRP A 237 -6.33 6.25 -0.27
CA TRP A 237 -7.55 5.62 0.18
C TRP A 237 -7.26 4.36 0.99
N THR A 238 -6.39 3.48 0.48
CA THR A 238 -6.07 2.21 1.15
C THR A 238 -5.37 2.42 2.50
N GLY A 239 -4.47 3.40 2.58
CA GLY A 239 -3.79 3.74 3.81
C GLY A 239 -4.71 4.35 4.86
N ARG A 240 -5.65 5.23 4.46
CA ARG A 240 -6.67 5.75 5.39
C ARG A 240 -7.49 4.65 6.03
N VAL A 241 -7.99 3.70 5.23
CA VAL A 241 -8.78 2.56 5.74
C VAL A 241 -7.97 1.74 6.75
N ALA A 242 -6.71 1.42 6.43
CA ALA A 242 -5.84 0.69 7.36
C ALA A 242 -5.56 1.49 8.65
N GLY A 243 -5.33 2.79 8.54
CA GLY A 243 -5.13 3.67 9.69
C GLY A 243 -6.35 3.76 10.61
N GLU A 244 -7.55 3.91 10.04
CA GLU A 244 -8.82 3.97 10.78
C GLU A 244 -9.13 2.64 11.52
N GLN A 245 -8.91 1.50 10.87
CA GLN A 245 -9.13 0.18 11.49
C GLN A 245 -8.16 -0.06 12.65
N SER A 246 -6.88 0.25 12.45
CA SER A 246 -5.85 0.09 13.48
C SER A 246 -6.03 1.03 14.68
N SER A 247 -6.59 2.22 14.47
CA SER A 247 -6.95 3.15 15.56
C SER A 247 -8.20 2.71 16.34
N SER A 248 -9.10 1.97 15.70
CA SER A 248 -10.38 1.53 16.30
C SER A 248 -10.22 0.29 17.19
N SER A 249 -9.13 -0.46 17.03
CA SER A 249 -8.71 -1.53 17.94
C SER A 249 -8.25 -0.94 19.28
N GLN A 250 -9.21 -0.56 20.12
CA GLN A 250 -8.96 0.01 21.45
C GLN A 250 -8.09 -0.91 22.31
N ALA A 251 -7.30 -0.25 23.16
CA ALA A 251 -6.30 -0.78 24.07
C ALA A 251 -6.71 -2.09 24.77
N LEU A 252 -5.84 -3.10 24.64
CA LEU A 252 -5.76 -4.23 25.56
C LEU A 252 -5.72 -3.72 27.01
N SER A 253 -6.87 -3.79 27.69
CA SER A 253 -7.01 -3.53 29.12
C SER A 253 -7.10 -4.86 29.85
N TRP A 254 -6.27 -5.01 30.88
CA TRP A 254 -6.27 -6.18 31.75
C TRP A 254 -7.08 -5.83 33.01
N GLN A 255 -8.05 -6.68 33.36
CA GLN A 255 -8.73 -6.61 34.65
C GLN A 255 -8.62 -7.96 35.35
N VAL A 256 -8.25 -7.93 36.63
CA VAL A 256 -8.21 -9.10 37.49
C VAL A 256 -9.54 -9.14 38.24
N ALA A 257 -10.38 -10.13 37.93
CA ALA A 257 -11.65 -10.33 38.61
C ALA A 257 -11.56 -11.56 39.55
N PRO A 258 -11.96 -11.42 40.83
CA PRO A 258 -12.06 -12.57 41.72
C PRO A 258 -13.24 -13.47 41.32
N LEU A 259 -13.03 -14.79 41.26
CA LEU A 259 -14.11 -15.74 41.01
C LEU A 259 -14.98 -15.94 42.27
N PRO A 260 -16.30 -16.17 42.13
CA PRO A 260 -17.15 -16.59 43.24
C PRO A 260 -16.69 -17.97 43.74
N GLY A 261 -16.06 -18.03 44.92
CA GLY A 261 -15.55 -19.28 45.49
C GLY A 261 -14.19 -19.16 46.18
N GLY A 262 -13.48 -18.03 46.04
CA GLY A 262 -12.30 -17.71 46.86
C GLY A 262 -11.13 -18.68 46.64
N GLY A 263 -10.34 -18.45 45.59
CA GLY A 263 -9.09 -19.18 45.40
C GLY A 263 -8.37 -18.86 44.09
N GLU A 264 -9.10 -18.40 43.07
CA GLU A 264 -8.54 -18.14 41.75
C GLU A 264 -9.00 -16.78 41.22
N ALA A 265 -8.06 -16.05 40.64
CA ALA A 265 -8.31 -14.80 39.94
C ALA A 265 -8.21 -15.06 38.43
N VAL A 266 -9.24 -14.68 37.68
CA VAL A 266 -9.19 -14.76 36.22
C VAL A 266 -8.71 -13.42 35.69
N VAL A 267 -7.66 -13.46 34.87
CA VAL A 267 -7.32 -12.34 33.99
C VAL A 267 -8.34 -12.37 32.88
N ILE A 268 -9.32 -11.48 32.96
CA ILE A 268 -10.35 -11.36 31.93
C ILE A 268 -9.82 -10.36 30.91
N TRP A 269 -9.62 -10.83 29.69
CA TRP A 269 -9.44 -9.99 28.53
C TRP A 269 -10.80 -9.38 28.20
N ARG A 270 -10.93 -8.05 28.35
CA ARG A 270 -12.10 -7.33 27.87
C ARG A 270 -11.76 -6.67 26.55
N TRP A 271 -12.51 -7.06 25.53
CA TRP A 271 -12.77 -6.33 24.29
C TRP A 271 -13.97 -5.40 24.49
#